data_AF-A0A353R149-F1
#
_entry.id   AF-A0A353R149-F1
#
_cell.length_a   1.000
_cell.length_b   1.000
_cell.length_c   1.000
_cell.angle_alpha   90.00
_cell.angle_beta   90.00
_cell.angle_gamma   90.00
#
_symmetry.space_group_name_H-M   'P 1'
#
loop_
_entity.id
_entity.type
_entity.pdbx_description
1 polymer ?
#
loop_
_entity_poly.entity_id
_entity_poly.type
_entity_poly.pdbx_seq_one_letter_code
_entity_poly.pdbx_strand_id
1 'polypeptide(L)'
;VGLHEVPAMGLRAAATGTLTMDNILVGADALLGDKSFDYQAFVDLGQLNWCALAVGACQAALDYLIPYVNEREAFGEPISHRQAVAFMIADIGIELEAMRLMVWRATALAEMGKPFHREAYLAHVLCAEKAMKIGTDAVQLLGGHGFTKEHPAERWYRDLRVLACIHSGLHL
;
A
#
# COMPACT_ATOMS: atom_id res chain seq x y z
N VAL A 1 -1.64 -22.95 22.07
CA VAL A 1 -1.65 -21.93 21.01
C VAL A 1 -2.03 -22.61 19.71
N GLY A 2 -3.06 -22.13 19.02
CA GLY A 2 -3.45 -22.61 17.69
C GLY A 2 -3.19 -21.53 16.65
N LEU A 3 -2.67 -21.92 15.48
CA LEU A 3 -2.54 -21.05 14.32
C LEU A 3 -3.39 -21.64 13.19
N HIS A 4 -4.32 -20.85 12.67
CA HIS A 4 -5.19 -21.24 11.57
C HIS A 4 -5.00 -20.29 10.40
N GLU A 5 -4.53 -20.80 9.26
CA GLU A 5 -4.35 -19.98 8.06
C GLU A 5 -5.69 -19.45 7.54
N VAL A 6 -5.71 -18.18 7.15
CA VAL A 6 -6.87 -17.52 6.56
C VAL A 6 -6.40 -16.86 5.26
N PRO A 7 -6.68 -17.47 4.09
CA PRO A 7 -6.25 -16.93 2.81
C PRO A 7 -6.80 -15.51 2.57
N ALA A 8 -5.91 -14.55 2.38
CA ALA A 8 -6.25 -13.17 2.03
C ALA A 8 -6.39 -12.96 0.51
N MET A 9 -7.11 -11.90 0.14
CA MET A 9 -7.24 -11.45 -1.25
C MET A 9 -5.88 -11.14 -1.88
N GLY A 10 -5.08 -10.31 -1.20
CA GLY A 10 -3.72 -9.93 -1.56
C GLY A 10 -2.71 -10.37 -0.51
N LEU A 11 -1.45 -10.00 -0.71
CA LEU A 11 -0.33 -10.29 0.19
C LEU A 11 -0.20 -11.77 0.55
N ARG A 12 -0.41 -12.66 -0.42
CA ARG A 12 -0.45 -14.11 -0.17
C ARG A 12 0.84 -14.66 0.47
N ALA A 13 1.99 -14.04 0.16
CA ALA A 13 3.27 -14.41 0.76
C ALA A 13 3.39 -14.08 2.26
N ALA A 14 2.52 -13.21 2.79
CA ALA A 14 2.51 -12.83 4.20
C ALA A 14 1.86 -13.90 5.11
N ALA A 15 1.28 -14.97 4.54
CA ALA A 15 0.69 -16.09 5.28
C ALA A 15 -0.25 -15.65 6.43
N THR A 16 -1.29 -14.89 6.09
CA THR A 16 -2.24 -14.39 7.08
C THR A 16 -3.01 -15.51 7.77
N GLY A 17 -3.27 -15.36 9.07
CA GLY A 17 -3.97 -16.37 9.85
C GLY A 17 -4.47 -15.84 11.19
N THR A 18 -5.30 -16.66 11.85
CA THR A 18 -5.83 -16.42 13.19
C THR A 18 -4.97 -17.12 14.22
N LEU A 19 -4.53 -16.37 15.23
CA LEU A 19 -3.81 -16.90 16.39
C LEU A 19 -4.79 -17.03 17.57
N THR A 20 -4.94 -18.26 18.09
CA THR A 20 -5.73 -18.53 19.30
C THR A 20 -4.81 -18.77 20.48
N MET A 21 -4.95 -17.94 21.50
CA MET A 21 -4.26 -18.05 22.78
C MET A 21 -5.31 -18.28 23.88
N ASP A 22 -5.24 -19.43 24.54
CA ASP A 22 -6.13 -19.81 25.63
C ASP A 22 -5.29 -20.17 26.85
N ASN A 23 -5.53 -19.48 27.97
CA ASN A 23 -4.86 -19.65 29.26
C ASN A 23 -3.32 -19.81 29.15
N ILE A 24 -2.67 -18.99 28.31
CA ILE A 24 -1.22 -19.02 28.12
C ILE A 24 -0.54 -18.27 29.28
N LEU A 25 0.34 -18.96 30.00
CA LEU A 25 1.24 -18.35 30.98
C LEU A 25 2.51 -17.88 30.28
N VAL A 26 2.90 -16.63 30.52
CA VAL A 26 4.15 -16.03 30.05
C VAL A 26 4.95 -15.52 31.25
N GLY A 27 6.28 -15.59 31.15
CA GLY A 27 7.16 -15.08 32.20
C GLY A 27 7.17 -13.55 32.25
N ALA A 28 7.64 -12.98 33.37
CA ALA A 28 7.78 -11.54 33.52
C ALA A 28 8.81 -10.93 32.53
N ASP A 29 9.71 -11.76 32.02
CA ASP A 29 10.69 -11.46 30.98
C ASP A 29 10.08 -11.31 29.57
N ALA A 30 8.82 -11.71 29.38
CA ALA A 30 8.10 -11.53 28.11
C ALA A 30 7.46 -10.12 27.96
N LEU A 31 7.53 -9.27 29.00
CA LEU A 31 7.02 -7.91 28.93
C LEU A 31 7.92 -7.05 28.04
N LEU A 32 7.41 -6.63 26.88
CA LEU A 32 8.10 -5.70 25.99
C LEU A 32 7.73 -4.25 26.32
N GLY A 33 8.75 -3.42 26.49
CA GLY A 33 8.60 -2.01 26.83
C GLY A 33 8.35 -1.77 28.32
N ASP A 34 8.25 -0.49 28.66
CA ASP A 34 7.90 -0.02 30.00
C ASP A 34 6.99 1.22 29.90
N LYS A 35 6.83 1.98 30.99
CA LYS A 35 6.01 3.21 31.00
C LYS A 35 6.51 4.32 30.08
N SER A 36 7.74 4.24 29.59
CA SER A 36 8.33 5.18 28.63
C SER A 36 8.09 4.81 27.17
N PHE A 37 7.51 3.64 26.89
CA PHE A 37 7.23 3.20 25.53
C PHE A 37 6.17 4.11 24.88
N ASP A 38 6.57 4.77 23.80
CA ASP A 38 5.67 5.59 23.00
C ASP A 38 4.88 4.72 22.02
N TYR A 39 3.73 4.22 22.51
CA TYR A 39 2.81 3.40 21.73
C TYR A 39 2.27 4.13 20.48
N GLN A 40 2.02 5.43 20.58
CA GLN A 40 1.49 6.19 19.45
C GLN A 40 2.54 6.31 18.34
N ALA A 41 3.78 6.66 18.69
CA ALA A 41 4.87 6.71 17.72
C ALA A 41 5.13 5.34 17.07
N PHE A 42 5.04 4.25 17.83
CA PHE A 42 5.15 2.89 17.28
C PHE A 42 4.09 2.61 16.21
N VAL A 43 2.83 2.97 16.48
CA VAL A 43 1.71 2.81 15.53
C VAL A 43 1.90 3.70 14.30
N ASP A 44 2.26 4.96 14.50
CA ASP A 44 2.47 5.93 13.42
C ASP A 44 3.61 5.48 12.48
N LEU A 45 4.71 4.96 13.04
CA LEU A 45 5.81 4.38 12.26
C LEU A 45 5.37 3.12 11.49
N GLY A 46 4.54 2.28 12.09
CA GLY A 46 3.94 1.12 11.43
C GLY A 46 3.06 1.51 10.24
N GLN A 47 2.25 2.57 10.38
CA GLN A 47 1.45 3.11 9.27
C GLN A 47 2.33 3.66 8.15
N LEU A 48 3.39 4.39 8.48
CA LEU A 48 4.36 4.90 7.51
C LEU A 48 5.08 3.77 6.75
N ASN A 49 5.36 2.65 7.42
CA ASN A 49 5.91 1.47 6.77
C ASN A 49 4.96 0.93 5.68
N TRP A 50 3.67 0.79 6.00
CA TRP A 50 2.65 0.38 5.04
C TRP A 50 2.52 1.35 3.86
N CYS A 51 2.60 2.65 4.11
CA CYS A 51 2.59 3.67 3.06
C CYS A 51 3.81 3.55 2.14
N ALA A 52 5.00 3.34 2.70
CA ALA A 52 6.23 3.16 1.94
C ALA A 52 6.16 1.91 1.02
N LEU A 53 5.60 0.80 1.52
CA LEU A 53 5.34 -0.40 0.72
C LEU A 53 4.41 -0.10 -0.46
N ALA A 54 3.33 0.65 -0.22
CA ALA A 54 2.39 1.03 -1.26
C ALA A 54 2.99 1.96 -2.31
N VAL A 55 3.83 2.93 -1.92
CA VAL A 55 4.59 3.77 -2.85
C VAL A 55 5.45 2.92 -3.78
N GLY A 56 6.19 1.94 -3.24
CA GLY A 56 7.01 1.03 -4.05
C GLY A 56 6.18 0.18 -5.02
N ALA A 57 5.06 -0.36 -4.56
CA ALA A 57 4.15 -1.15 -5.42
C ALA A 57 3.47 -0.30 -6.51
N CYS A 58 3.07 0.94 -6.20
CA CYS A 58 2.51 1.87 -7.17
C CYS A 58 3.56 2.32 -8.20
N GLN A 59 4.81 2.52 -7.80
CA GLN A 59 5.92 2.77 -8.72
C GLN A 59 6.10 1.60 -9.68
N ALA A 60 6.16 0.37 -9.17
CA ALA A 60 6.29 -0.81 -10.01
C ALA A 60 5.13 -0.95 -11.01
N ALA A 61 3.91 -0.57 -10.60
CA ALA A 61 2.76 -0.51 -11.49
C ALA A 61 2.98 0.53 -12.60
N LEU A 62 3.34 1.77 -12.25
CA LEU A 62 3.57 2.84 -13.22
C LEU A 62 4.68 2.48 -14.22
N ASP A 63 5.81 1.95 -13.73
CA ASP A 63 6.95 1.53 -14.55
C ASP A 63 6.57 0.44 -15.55
N TYR A 64 5.63 -0.43 -15.19
CA TYR A 64 5.10 -1.46 -16.08
C TYR A 64 4.09 -0.91 -17.08
N LEU A 65 3.25 0.02 -16.63
CA LEU A 65 2.17 0.59 -17.43
C LEU A 65 2.68 1.47 -18.56
N ILE A 66 3.71 2.29 -18.32
CA ILE A 66 4.24 3.23 -19.31
C ILE A 66 4.70 2.53 -20.60
N PRO A 67 5.54 1.48 -20.57
CA PRO A 67 5.88 0.73 -21.78
C PRO A 67 4.65 0.09 -22.41
N TYR A 68 3.80 -0.57 -21.61
CA TYR A 68 2.63 -1.28 -22.13
C TYR A 68 1.71 -0.37 -22.94
N VAL A 69 1.39 0.83 -22.44
CA VAL A 69 0.47 1.75 -23.14
C VAL A 69 1.07 2.37 -24.40
N ASN A 70 2.42 2.40 -24.50
CA ASN A 70 3.12 2.89 -25.69
C ASN A 70 3.36 1.79 -26.73
N GLU A 71 3.40 0.53 -26.32
CA GLU A 71 3.57 -0.62 -27.24
C GLU A 71 2.24 -1.20 -27.71
N ARG A 72 1.19 -1.14 -26.87
CA ARG A 72 -0.12 -1.67 -27.22
C ARG A 72 -0.79 -0.75 -28.24
N GLU A 73 -1.00 -1.28 -29.44
CA GLU A 73 -1.76 -0.57 -30.48
C GLU A 73 -3.24 -0.94 -30.48
N ALA A 74 -4.10 0.07 -30.67
CA ALA A 74 -5.51 -0.11 -30.99
C ALA A 74 -6.00 1.05 -31.86
N PHE A 75 -6.84 0.73 -32.83
CA PHE A 75 -7.31 1.70 -33.83
C PHE A 75 -6.15 2.37 -34.59
N GLY A 76 -5.08 1.60 -34.88
CA GLY A 76 -3.98 2.00 -35.75
C GLY A 76 -2.85 2.82 -35.12
N GLU A 77 -2.84 3.01 -33.80
CA GLU A 77 -1.78 3.73 -33.07
C GLU A 77 -1.66 3.23 -31.62
N PRO A 78 -0.57 3.55 -30.91
CA PRO A 78 -0.43 3.29 -29.47
C PRO A 78 -1.61 3.82 -28.65
N ILE A 79 -2.07 3.05 -27.67
CA ILE A 79 -3.20 3.46 -26.82
C ILE A 79 -2.88 4.70 -25.97
N SER A 80 -1.60 5.00 -25.73
CA SER A 80 -1.14 6.23 -25.08
C SER A 80 -1.55 7.52 -25.82
N HIS A 81 -1.86 7.46 -27.12
CA HIS A 81 -2.36 8.60 -27.89
C HIS A 81 -3.81 8.97 -27.54
N ARG A 82 -4.53 8.08 -26.84
CA ARG A 82 -5.88 8.38 -26.34
C ARG A 82 -5.76 9.20 -25.05
N GLN A 83 -6.34 10.39 -25.03
CA GLN A 83 -6.28 11.28 -23.85
C GLN A 83 -6.74 10.60 -22.55
N ALA A 84 -7.76 9.74 -22.61
CA ALA A 84 -8.22 8.98 -21.43
C ALA A 84 -7.12 8.08 -20.82
N VAL A 85 -6.24 7.52 -21.65
CA VAL A 85 -5.08 6.72 -21.21
C VAL A 85 -3.96 7.63 -20.74
N ALA A 86 -3.62 8.65 -21.51
CA ALA A 86 -2.56 9.60 -21.18
C ALA A 86 -2.82 10.33 -19.85
N PHE A 87 -4.05 10.80 -19.62
CA PHE A 87 -4.45 11.46 -18.38
C PHE A 87 -4.38 10.51 -17.19
N MET A 88 -4.83 9.26 -17.34
CA MET A 88 -4.74 8.29 -16.26
C MET A 88 -3.29 7.98 -15.87
N ILE A 89 -2.38 7.85 -16.84
CA ILE A 89 -0.94 7.70 -16.57
C ILE A 89 -0.37 8.94 -15.88
N ALA A 90 -0.74 10.15 -16.33
CA ALA A 90 -0.31 11.40 -15.72
C ALA A 90 -0.81 11.52 -14.27
N ASP A 91 -2.08 11.20 -14.02
CA ASP A 91 -2.68 11.20 -12.68
C ASP A 91 -1.97 10.22 -11.75
N ILE A 92 -1.68 8.99 -12.21
CA ILE A 92 -0.90 8.01 -11.43
C ILE A 92 0.47 8.60 -11.06
N GLY A 93 1.16 9.24 -11.99
CA GLY A 93 2.46 9.87 -11.74
C GLY A 93 2.40 11.00 -10.71
N ILE A 94 1.41 11.89 -10.82
CA ILE A 94 1.21 13.01 -9.88
C ILE A 94 0.92 12.48 -8.47
N GLU A 95 -0.02 11.54 -8.36
CA GLU A 95 -0.47 11.02 -7.07
C GLU A 95 0.61 10.18 -6.40
N LEU A 96 1.38 9.41 -7.16
CA LEU A 96 2.52 8.66 -6.64
C LEU A 96 3.57 9.58 -6.02
N GLU A 97 3.90 10.69 -6.67
CA GLU A 97 4.84 11.66 -6.10
C GLU A 97 4.27 12.39 -4.89
N ALA A 98 2.96 12.70 -4.88
CA ALA A 98 2.29 13.22 -3.70
C ALA A 98 2.36 12.26 -2.51
N MET A 99 2.10 10.97 -2.73
CA MET A 99 2.24 9.91 -1.72
C MET A 99 3.68 9.86 -1.18
N ARG A 100 4.67 9.80 -2.08
CA ARG A 100 6.10 9.73 -1.73
C ARG A 100 6.52 10.91 -0.85
N LEU A 101 6.16 12.13 -1.24
CA LEU A 101 6.50 13.34 -0.49
C LEU A 101 5.82 13.38 0.88
N MET A 102 4.57 12.91 0.99
CA MET A 102 3.87 12.88 2.28
C MET A 102 4.51 11.88 3.26
N VAL A 103 4.87 10.69 2.76
CA VAL A 103 5.59 9.69 3.56
C VAL A 103 6.94 10.22 4.02
N TRP A 104 7.74 10.78 3.10
CA TRP A 104 9.06 11.33 3.45
C TRP A 104 8.99 12.48 4.45
N ARG A 105 7.98 13.34 4.33
CA ARG A 105 7.77 14.43 5.30
C ARG A 105 7.53 13.86 6.71
N ALA A 106 6.65 12.88 6.84
CA ALA A 106 6.32 12.29 8.12
C ALA A 106 7.51 11.53 8.72
N THR A 107 8.22 10.73 7.91
CA THR A 107 9.40 9.99 8.37
C THR A 107 10.54 10.91 8.76
N ALA A 108 10.77 12.00 8.01
CA ALA A 108 11.80 12.98 8.36
C ALA A 108 11.52 13.65 9.72
N LEU A 109 10.25 13.99 10.01
CA LEU A 109 9.87 14.51 11.32
C LEU A 109 10.14 13.49 12.44
N ALA A 110 9.77 12.22 12.21
CA ALA A 110 10.04 11.14 13.15
C ALA A 110 11.54 10.98 13.43
N GLU A 111 12.38 10.95 12.39
CA GLU A 111 13.84 10.83 12.54
C GLU A 111 14.46 12.03 13.27
N MET A 112 13.91 13.23 13.09
CA MET A 112 14.32 14.44 13.81
C MET A 112 13.82 14.47 15.27
N GLY A 113 13.07 13.47 15.73
CA GLY A 113 12.43 13.48 17.05
C GLY A 113 11.37 14.57 17.22
N LYS A 114 10.80 15.06 16.12
CA LYS A 114 9.74 16.07 16.12
C LYS A 114 8.36 15.40 16.17
N PRO A 115 7.32 16.08 16.67
CA PRO A 115 5.95 15.59 16.55
C PRO A 115 5.62 15.30 15.08
N PHE A 116 5.15 14.09 14.80
CA PHE A 116 4.90 13.61 13.43
C PHE A 116 3.57 12.87 13.26
N HIS A 117 2.80 12.67 14.34
CA HIS A 117 1.53 11.93 14.33
C HIS A 117 0.56 12.44 13.26
N ARG A 118 0.38 13.76 13.18
CA ARG A 118 -0.50 14.38 12.18
C ARG A 118 -0.06 14.06 10.75
N GLU A 119 1.24 14.17 10.47
CA GLU A 119 1.81 13.89 9.16
C GLU A 119 1.74 12.39 8.82
N ALA A 120 1.92 11.50 9.80
CA ALA A 120 1.72 10.06 9.63
C ALA A 120 0.27 9.73 9.26
N TYR A 121 -0.70 10.31 9.96
CA TYR A 121 -2.12 10.15 9.65
C TYR A 121 -2.46 10.66 8.24
N LEU A 122 -1.97 11.85 7.86
CA LEU A 122 -2.19 12.40 6.52
C LEU A 122 -1.55 11.54 5.43
N ALA A 123 -0.34 11.01 5.67
CA ALA A 123 0.31 10.08 4.76
C ALA A 123 -0.54 8.81 4.58
N HIS A 124 -1.05 8.25 5.67
CA HIS A 124 -1.87 7.04 5.64
C HIS A 124 -3.16 7.23 4.86
N VAL A 125 -3.93 8.29 5.13
CA VAL A 125 -5.18 8.58 4.41
C VAL A 125 -4.93 8.77 2.92
N LEU A 126 -3.93 9.58 2.56
CA LEU A 126 -3.57 9.81 1.16
C LEU A 126 -3.16 8.50 0.47
N CYS A 127 -2.23 7.76 1.08
CA CYS A 127 -1.74 6.53 0.47
C CYS A 127 -2.85 5.48 0.37
N ALA A 128 -3.72 5.35 1.37
CA ALA A 128 -4.84 4.41 1.35
C ALA A 128 -5.79 4.68 0.18
N GLU A 129 -6.18 5.94 -0.04
CA GLU A 129 -7.05 6.31 -1.15
C GLU A 129 -6.37 6.10 -2.51
N LYS A 130 -5.16 6.67 -2.67
CA LYS A 130 -4.49 6.71 -3.96
C LYS A 130 -3.95 5.36 -4.39
N ALA A 131 -3.45 4.54 -3.46
CA ALA A 131 -3.03 3.17 -3.77
C ALA A 131 -4.18 2.32 -4.33
N MET A 132 -5.38 2.43 -3.77
CA MET A 132 -6.55 1.71 -4.31
C MET A 132 -6.89 2.19 -5.73
N LYS A 133 -6.86 3.51 -5.97
CA LYS A 133 -7.15 4.09 -7.28
C LYS A 133 -6.12 3.64 -8.31
N ILE A 134 -4.83 3.77 -8.00
CA ILE A 134 -3.72 3.35 -8.88
C ILE A 134 -3.80 1.85 -9.19
N GLY A 135 -4.06 0.99 -8.19
CA GLY A 135 -4.23 -0.44 -8.43
C GLY A 135 -5.42 -0.76 -9.35
N THR A 136 -6.52 -0.02 -9.21
CA THR A 136 -7.70 -0.16 -10.09
C THR A 136 -7.40 0.31 -11.51
N ASP A 137 -6.74 1.46 -11.64
CA ASP A 137 -6.34 2.05 -12.92
C ASP A 137 -5.35 1.16 -13.67
N ALA A 138 -4.42 0.52 -12.95
CA ALA A 138 -3.48 -0.42 -13.52
C ALA A 138 -4.20 -1.59 -14.23
N VAL A 139 -5.24 -2.15 -13.62
CA VAL A 139 -6.07 -3.17 -14.25
C VAL A 139 -6.79 -2.60 -15.48
N GLN A 140 -7.36 -1.39 -15.35
CA GLN A 140 -8.13 -0.75 -16.42
C GLN A 140 -7.28 -0.40 -17.65
N LEU A 141 -6.05 0.06 -17.47
CA LEU A 141 -5.11 0.43 -18.54
C LEU A 141 -4.66 -0.78 -19.38
N LEU A 142 -4.60 -1.96 -18.77
CA LEU A 142 -4.35 -3.21 -19.49
C LEU A 142 -5.63 -3.79 -20.12
N GLY A 143 -6.82 -3.33 -19.71
CA GLY A 143 -8.10 -3.88 -20.14
C GLY A 143 -8.25 -5.34 -19.74
N GLY A 144 -8.70 -6.20 -20.66
CA GLY A 144 -8.87 -7.64 -20.38
C GLY A 144 -7.59 -8.33 -19.90
N HIS A 145 -6.43 -7.91 -20.38
CA HIS A 145 -5.13 -8.42 -19.95
C HIS A 145 -4.83 -8.09 -18.48
N GLY A 146 -5.36 -6.98 -17.98
CA GLY A 146 -5.17 -6.55 -16.59
C GLY A 146 -5.93 -7.41 -15.60
N PHE A 147 -6.93 -8.16 -16.07
CA PHE A 147 -7.73 -9.07 -15.26
C PHE A 147 -7.16 -10.50 -15.23
N THR A 148 -6.24 -10.85 -16.14
CA THR A 148 -5.60 -12.16 -16.17
C THR A 148 -4.34 -12.19 -15.31
N LYS A 149 -3.92 -13.39 -14.92
CA LYS A 149 -2.68 -13.60 -14.13
C LYS A 149 -1.40 -13.59 -14.97
N GLU A 150 -1.51 -13.39 -16.28
CA GLU A 150 -0.36 -13.26 -17.17
C GLU A 150 0.33 -11.91 -16.99
N HIS A 151 -0.41 -10.92 -16.48
CA HIS A 151 0.10 -9.60 -16.18
C HIS A 151 0.03 -9.30 -14.67
N PRO A 152 0.97 -8.49 -14.13
CA PRO A 152 1.07 -8.23 -12.69
C PRO A 152 -0.02 -7.28 -12.15
N ALA A 153 -0.82 -6.63 -13.00
CA ALA A 153 -1.78 -5.61 -12.60
C ALA A 153 -2.81 -6.09 -11.57
N GLU A 154 -3.40 -7.27 -11.79
CA GLU A 154 -4.36 -7.86 -10.84
C GLU A 154 -3.75 -8.12 -9.47
N ARG A 155 -2.46 -8.46 -9.42
CA ARG A 155 -1.74 -8.67 -8.16
C ARG A 155 -1.58 -7.37 -7.40
N TRP A 156 -1.13 -6.29 -8.05
CA TRP A 156 -1.04 -4.99 -7.39
C TRP A 156 -2.39 -4.49 -6.89
N TYR A 157 -3.46 -4.64 -7.68
CA TYR A 157 -4.81 -4.33 -7.24
C TYR A 157 -5.17 -5.05 -5.93
N ARG A 158 -4.94 -6.37 -5.86
CA ARG A 158 -5.23 -7.17 -4.66
C ARG A 158 -4.35 -6.80 -3.47
N ASP A 159 -3.05 -6.58 -3.70
CA ASP A 159 -2.09 -6.33 -2.64
C ASP A 159 -2.23 -4.92 -2.06
N LEU A 160 -2.44 -3.90 -2.90
CA LEU A 160 -2.64 -2.51 -2.46
C LEU A 160 -3.96 -2.32 -1.71
N ARG A 161 -4.95 -3.20 -1.91
CA ARG A 161 -6.25 -3.10 -1.25
C ARG A 161 -6.16 -3.17 0.27
N VAL A 162 -5.14 -3.85 0.79
CA VAL A 162 -4.92 -3.97 2.24
C VAL A 162 -4.77 -2.61 2.91
N LEU A 163 -4.19 -1.61 2.22
CA LEU A 163 -3.82 -0.34 2.85
C LEU A 163 -5.04 0.44 3.33
N ALA A 164 -6.17 0.32 2.63
CA ALA A 164 -7.44 0.94 3.03
C ALA A 164 -8.20 0.14 4.10
N CYS A 165 -7.85 -1.13 4.32
CA CYS A 165 -8.48 -1.98 5.32
C CYS A 165 -7.66 -2.01 6.62
N ILE A 166 -6.34 -1.91 6.52
CA ILE A 166 -5.42 -1.98 7.63
C ILE A 166 -5.33 -0.61 8.32
N HIS A 167 -6.34 -0.35 9.14
CA HIS A 167 -6.13 0.57 10.24
C HIS A 167 -5.32 -0.22 11.25
N SER A 168 -4.17 0.30 11.68
CA SER A 168 -3.39 -0.28 12.77
C SER A 168 -4.22 -0.24 14.07
N GLY A 169 -5.20 -1.13 14.20
CA GLY A 169 -5.89 -1.58 15.41
C GLY A 169 -6.50 -0.57 16.40
N LEU A 170 -6.59 0.74 16.14
CA LEU A 170 -6.78 1.72 17.23
C LEU A 170 -7.81 2.84 17.00
N HIS A 171 -8.79 2.63 16.11
CA HIS A 171 -9.94 3.54 16.02
C HIS A 171 -11.28 2.84 16.30
N LEU A 172 -11.27 1.75 17.06
CA LEU A 172 -12.45 1.25 17.79
C LEU A 172 -12.29 1.55 19.27
#